data_AF-A0AAD3NGK2-F1
#
_entry.id   AF-A0AAD3NGK2-F1
#
_cell.length_a   1.000
_cell.length_b   1.000
_cell.length_c   1.000
_cell.angle_alpha   90.00
_cell.angle_beta   90.00
_cell.angle_gamma   90.00
#
_symmetry.space_group_name_H-M   'P 1'
#
loop_
_entity.id
_entity.type
_entity.pdbx_description
1 polymer ?
#
loop_
_entity_poly.entity_id
_entity_poly.type
_entity_poly.pdbx_seq_one_letter_code
_entity_poly.pdbx_strand_id
1 'polypeptide(L)'
;MISEVELGAQSIAYQLCITVYMFPLGFSIAASVRVGNALGAGNTKQAKLSCKVPIMCAFMVACFVGASLSIAKNVIGYIFTSEQDIIKRVSDVMLIFGFMHVGDATAGVAAGVLRGAGKQLVGALCNLVGIYFIGFPTGVSLMFAANMGIVGLWTGLTICVSLQAIAFITFLCKLDWKKASEEALVRAGVQIMEEKEMVGMEHPDSDLNPALARVTAPSSVRAEEGESNLEVVVPGHSEITTTTTVGDVLSVKQLVLRRGLTLFIMIVILISGIVTSNLLVKLFK
;
A
#
# COMPACT_ATOMS: atom_id res chain seq x y z
N MET A 1 15.46 -34.05 -11.39
CA MET A 1 13.98 -34.13 -11.45
C MET A 1 13.47 -33.86 -10.05
N ILE A 2 12.50 -32.96 -9.86
CA ILE A 2 11.92 -32.67 -8.53
C ILE A 2 11.13 -33.90 -8.09
N SER A 3 11.34 -34.40 -6.86
CA SER A 3 10.66 -35.60 -6.38
C SER A 3 9.22 -35.30 -5.96
N GLU A 4 8.37 -36.34 -5.89
CA GLU A 4 6.99 -36.22 -5.39
C GLU A 4 6.94 -35.67 -3.95
N VAL A 5 7.96 -36.01 -3.14
CA VAL A 5 8.11 -35.51 -1.77
C VAL A 5 8.35 -33.99 -1.75
N GLU A 6 9.23 -33.48 -2.61
CA GLU A 6 9.48 -32.02 -2.71
C GLU A 6 8.21 -31.29 -3.15
N LEU A 7 7.46 -31.85 -4.10
CA LEU A 7 6.24 -31.25 -4.63
C LEU A 7 5.13 -31.21 -3.56
N GLY A 8 4.93 -32.31 -2.84
CA GLY A 8 3.98 -32.39 -1.72
C GLY A 8 4.32 -31.39 -0.62
N ALA A 9 5.61 -31.32 -0.24
CA ALA A 9 6.07 -30.36 0.75
C ALA A 9 5.86 -28.91 0.29
N GLN A 10 6.10 -28.60 -0.99
CA GLN A 10 5.87 -27.27 -1.54
C GLN A 10 4.40 -26.87 -1.46
N SER A 11 3.49 -27.78 -1.80
CA SER A 11 2.06 -27.51 -1.78
C SER A 11 1.58 -27.17 -0.37
N ILE A 12 2.00 -27.96 0.63
CA ILE A 12 1.67 -27.71 2.04
C ILE A 12 2.26 -26.38 2.51
N ALA A 13 3.55 -26.15 2.23
CA ALA A 13 4.22 -24.91 2.60
C ALA A 13 3.51 -23.69 2.01
N TYR A 14 3.19 -23.73 0.71
CA TYR A 14 2.51 -22.63 0.01
C TYR A 14 1.11 -22.34 0.57
N GLN A 15 0.34 -23.39 0.93
CA GLN A 15 -0.97 -23.22 1.56
C GLN A 15 -0.86 -22.51 2.91
N LEU A 16 0.11 -22.90 3.74
CA LEU A 16 0.40 -22.22 5.00
C LEU A 16 0.84 -20.77 4.76
N CYS A 17 1.69 -20.52 3.76
CA CYS A 17 2.16 -19.19 3.39
C CYS A 17 1.00 -18.24 3.07
N ILE A 18 0.07 -18.64 2.19
CA ILE A 18 -1.08 -17.81 1.83
C ILE A 18 -1.93 -17.50 3.05
N THR A 19 -2.16 -18.51 3.90
CA THR A 19 -2.97 -18.36 5.11
C THR A 19 -2.39 -17.29 6.03
N VAL A 20 -1.09 -17.36 6.31
CA VAL A 20 -0.45 -16.36 7.17
C VAL A 20 -0.24 -15.01 6.49
N TYR A 21 -0.18 -14.97 5.16
CA TYR A 21 -0.06 -13.72 4.40
C TYR A 21 -1.33 -12.86 4.44
N MET A 22 -2.47 -13.41 4.84
CA MET A 22 -3.70 -12.62 5.01
C MET A 22 -3.56 -11.51 6.06
N PHE A 23 -2.77 -11.73 7.12
CA PHE A 23 -2.50 -10.72 8.14
C PHE A 23 -1.77 -9.49 7.57
N PRO A 24 -0.55 -9.62 6.98
CA PRO A 24 0.14 -8.47 6.38
C PRO A 24 -0.62 -7.88 5.20
N LEU A 25 -1.37 -8.67 4.44
CA LEU A 25 -2.22 -8.13 3.37
C LEU A 25 -3.26 -7.13 3.92
N GLY A 26 -3.93 -7.45 5.02
CA GLY A 26 -4.87 -6.55 5.69
C GLY A 26 -4.20 -5.24 6.12
N PHE A 27 -3.02 -5.31 6.75
CA PHE A 27 -2.24 -4.12 7.11
C PHE A 27 -1.80 -3.32 5.89
N SER A 28 -1.44 -3.99 4.78
CA SER A 28 -1.01 -3.35 3.53
C SER A 28 -2.13 -2.51 2.91
N ILE A 29 -3.36 -3.05 2.88
CA ILE A 29 -4.54 -2.34 2.39
C ILE A 29 -4.87 -1.15 3.30
N ALA A 30 -4.91 -1.38 4.62
CA ALA A 30 -5.18 -0.32 5.59
C ALA A 30 -4.15 0.81 5.52
N ALA A 31 -2.87 0.47 5.40
CA ALA A 31 -1.79 1.44 5.24
C ALA A 31 -1.95 2.25 3.95
N SER A 32 -2.26 1.58 2.83
CA SER A 32 -2.48 2.23 1.54
C SER A 32 -3.58 3.28 1.60
N VAL A 33 -4.74 2.93 2.16
CA VAL A 33 -5.88 3.85 2.31
C VAL A 33 -5.54 5.00 3.26
N ARG A 34 -4.99 4.72 4.44
CA ARG A 34 -4.72 5.77 5.44
C ARG A 34 -3.65 6.76 4.97
N VAL A 35 -2.59 6.27 4.34
CA VAL A 35 -1.52 7.13 3.79
C VAL A 35 -2.06 7.96 2.63
N GLY A 36 -2.81 7.35 1.70
CA GLY A 36 -3.43 8.08 0.59
C GLY A 36 -4.36 9.19 1.06
N ASN A 37 -5.25 8.89 2.02
CA ASN A 37 -6.17 9.88 2.59
C ASN A 37 -5.44 11.01 3.30
N ALA A 38 -4.40 10.70 4.09
CA ALA A 38 -3.64 11.72 4.81
C ALA A 38 -2.85 12.64 3.87
N LEU A 39 -2.27 12.09 2.80
CA LEU A 39 -1.57 12.88 1.77
C LEU A 39 -2.55 13.73 0.95
N GLY A 40 -3.71 13.17 0.59
CA GLY A 40 -4.78 13.91 -0.10
C GLY A 40 -5.37 15.04 0.73
N ALA A 41 -5.32 14.94 2.05
CA ALA A 41 -5.73 16.00 2.98
C ALA A 41 -4.62 17.02 3.30
N GLY A 42 -3.46 16.97 2.64
CA GLY A 42 -2.33 17.87 2.95
C GLY A 42 -1.63 17.58 4.30
N ASN A 43 -2.06 16.55 5.03
CA ASN A 43 -1.60 16.29 6.40
C ASN A 43 -0.38 15.36 6.42
N THR A 44 0.79 15.95 6.18
CA THR A 44 2.08 15.24 6.14
C THR A 44 2.44 14.52 7.44
N LYS A 45 2.07 15.08 8.61
CA LYS A 45 2.30 14.46 9.92
C LYS A 45 1.51 13.17 10.04
N GLN A 46 0.22 13.21 9.66
CA GLN A 46 -0.65 12.05 9.70
C GLN A 46 -0.25 11.00 8.66
N ALA A 47 0.27 11.41 7.50
CA ALA A 47 0.79 10.49 6.49
C ALA A 47 2.00 9.69 7.01
N LYS A 48 2.96 10.36 7.66
CA LYS A 48 4.11 9.70 8.31
C LYS A 48 3.67 8.70 9.38
N LEU A 49 2.71 9.09 10.22
CA LEU A 49 2.19 8.20 11.26
C LEU A 49 1.46 6.99 10.65
N SER A 50 0.64 7.23 9.63
CA SER A 50 -0.11 6.20 8.90
C SER A 50 0.79 5.26 8.09
N CYS A 51 2.03 5.65 7.82
CA CYS A 51 3.08 4.76 7.30
C CYS A 51 3.72 3.94 8.42
N LYS A 52 4.17 4.58 9.50
CA LYS A 52 4.95 3.94 10.57
C LYS A 52 4.13 2.90 11.34
N VAL A 53 2.90 3.23 11.72
CA VAL A 53 2.09 2.38 12.62
C VAL A 53 1.77 1.01 11.98
N PRO A 54 1.22 0.91 10.76
CA PRO A 54 0.93 -0.38 10.15
C PRO A 54 2.17 -1.25 9.92
N ILE A 55 3.32 -0.64 9.57
CA ILE A 55 4.58 -1.36 9.39
C ILE A 55 5.04 -1.98 10.73
N MET A 56 5.00 -1.22 11.83
CA MET A 56 5.35 -1.75 13.15
C MET A 56 4.37 -2.84 13.60
N CYS A 57 3.06 -2.63 13.42
CA CYS A 57 2.05 -3.65 13.77
C CYS A 57 2.27 -4.95 12.98
N ALA A 58 2.47 -4.84 11.67
CA ALA A 58 2.70 -6.00 10.81
C ALA A 58 4.00 -6.72 11.15
N PHE A 59 5.07 -5.99 11.48
CA PHE A 59 6.32 -6.59 11.94
C PHE A 59 6.12 -7.40 13.23
N MET A 60 5.42 -6.84 14.22
CA MET A 60 5.14 -7.54 15.49
C MET A 60 4.29 -8.79 15.28
N VAL A 61 3.23 -8.69 14.46
CA VAL A 61 2.38 -9.84 14.12
C VAL A 61 3.17 -10.89 13.35
N ALA A 62 4.00 -10.50 12.39
CA ALA A 62 4.80 -11.42 11.60
C ALA A 62 5.88 -12.11 12.44
N CYS A 63 6.51 -11.42 13.40
CA CYS A 63 7.42 -12.03 14.37
C CYS A 63 6.70 -13.08 15.23
N PHE A 64 5.50 -12.77 15.73
CA PHE A 64 4.69 -13.71 16.49
C PHE A 64 4.33 -14.94 15.65
N VAL A 65 3.77 -14.74 14.46
CA VAL A 65 3.37 -15.83 13.55
C VAL A 65 4.57 -16.66 13.09
N GLY A 66 5.68 -16.01 12.71
CA GLY A 66 6.92 -16.68 12.31
C GLY A 66 7.53 -17.52 13.44
N ALA A 67 7.51 -17.01 14.68
CA ALA A 67 7.93 -17.76 15.85
C ALA A 67 7.00 -18.96 16.13
N SER A 68 5.68 -18.76 16.08
CA SER A 68 4.70 -19.84 16.26
C SER A 68 4.88 -20.95 15.22
N LEU A 69 5.07 -20.60 13.94
CA LEU A 69 5.34 -21.56 12.87
C LEU A 69 6.67 -22.30 13.08
N SER A 70 7.72 -21.59 13.50
CA SER A 70 9.03 -22.19 13.75
C SER A 70 8.98 -23.19 14.91
N ILE A 71 8.22 -22.91 15.96
CA ILE A 71 7.99 -23.82 17.09
C ILE A 71 7.14 -25.02 16.65
N ALA A 72 6.08 -24.77 15.89
CA ALA A 72 5.16 -25.80 15.41
C ALA A 72 5.68 -26.60 14.19
N LYS A 73 6.89 -26.31 13.69
CA LYS A 73 7.42 -26.86 12.43
C LYS A 73 7.39 -28.38 12.33
N ASN A 74 7.56 -29.09 13.45
CA ASN A 74 7.56 -30.55 13.50
C ASN A 74 6.15 -31.16 13.58
N VAL A 75 5.12 -30.35 13.86
CA VAL A 75 3.74 -30.83 14.08
C VAL A 75 2.81 -30.40 12.95
N ILE A 76 3.06 -29.23 12.35
CA ILE A 76 2.16 -28.62 11.35
C ILE A 76 1.94 -29.50 10.11
N GLY A 77 2.93 -30.30 9.71
CA GLY A 77 2.83 -31.21 8.57
C GLY A 77 1.78 -32.30 8.75
N TYR A 78 1.53 -32.75 9.99
CA TYR A 78 0.56 -33.81 10.29
C TYR A 78 -0.89 -33.39 10.04
N ILE A 79 -1.18 -32.09 9.90
CA ILE A 79 -2.51 -31.60 9.54
C ILE A 79 -2.87 -31.95 8.09
N PHE A 80 -1.85 -32.09 7.22
CA PHE A 80 -2.03 -32.22 5.78
C PHE A 80 -1.76 -33.64 5.26
N THR A 81 -0.86 -34.38 5.90
CA THR A 81 -0.46 -35.72 5.44
C THR A 81 0.09 -36.57 6.59
N SER A 82 0.04 -37.88 6.41
CA SER A 82 0.65 -38.88 7.30
C SER A 82 2.03 -39.37 6.81
N GLU A 83 2.42 -38.99 5.60
CA GLU A 83 3.67 -39.40 4.95
C GLU A 83 4.89 -38.73 5.63
N GLN A 84 5.72 -39.52 6.31
CA GLN A 84 6.80 -39.01 7.16
C GLN A 84 7.88 -38.23 6.37
N ASP A 85 8.17 -38.65 5.14
CA ASP A 85 9.17 -37.97 4.31
C ASP A 85 8.73 -36.55 3.91
N ILE A 86 7.43 -36.37 3.61
CA ILE A 86 6.85 -35.06 3.31
C ILE A 86 6.86 -34.18 4.56
N ILE A 87 6.44 -34.73 5.71
CA ILE A 87 6.41 -33.99 6.98
C ILE A 87 7.80 -33.48 7.36
N LYS A 88 8.82 -34.33 7.23
CA LYS A 88 10.21 -33.93 7.49
C LYS A 88 10.64 -32.79 6.58
N ARG A 89 10.33 -32.88 5.28
CA ARG A 89 10.69 -31.83 4.32
C ARG A 89 9.93 -30.52 4.58
N VAL A 90 8.65 -30.59 4.96
CA VAL A 90 7.87 -29.41 5.38
C VAL A 90 8.51 -28.75 6.60
N SER A 91 8.97 -29.52 7.59
CA SER A 91 9.63 -28.98 8.78
C SER A 91 10.89 -28.16 8.45
N ASP A 92 11.70 -28.62 7.50
CA ASP A 92 12.89 -27.89 7.02
C ASP A 92 12.51 -26.56 6.37
N VAL A 93 11.48 -26.58 5.50
CA VAL A 93 10.99 -25.39 4.81
C VAL A 93 10.34 -24.39 5.77
N MET A 94 9.56 -24.86 6.75
CA MET A 94 8.86 -24.03 7.71
C MET A 94 9.80 -23.21 8.60
N LEU A 95 10.99 -23.75 8.92
CA LEU A 95 11.99 -23.00 9.66
C LEU A 95 12.47 -21.77 8.87
N ILE A 96 12.80 -21.95 7.59
CA ILE A 96 13.22 -20.86 6.71
C ILE A 96 12.07 -19.88 6.48
N PHE A 97 10.86 -20.42 6.27
CA PHE A 97 9.67 -19.62 6.07
C PHE A 97 9.37 -18.72 7.27
N GLY A 98 9.59 -19.18 8.50
CA GLY A 98 9.41 -18.36 9.70
C GLY A 98 10.22 -17.06 9.66
N PHE A 99 11.48 -17.11 9.20
CA PHE A 99 12.32 -15.93 9.00
C PHE A 99 11.88 -15.11 7.77
N MET A 100 11.59 -15.80 6.67
CA MET A 100 11.13 -15.18 5.43
C MET A 100 9.87 -14.33 5.64
N HIS A 101 8.92 -14.85 6.43
CA HIS A 101 7.62 -14.23 6.69
C HIS A 101 7.74 -12.84 7.29
N VAL A 102 8.73 -12.60 8.16
CA VAL A 102 8.98 -11.27 8.75
C VAL A 102 9.38 -10.26 7.68
N GLY A 103 10.28 -10.65 6.79
CA GLY A 103 10.71 -9.82 5.66
C GLY A 103 9.57 -9.57 4.67
N ASP A 104 8.85 -10.62 4.31
CA ASP A 104 7.73 -10.56 3.37
C ASP A 104 6.56 -9.71 3.89
N ALA A 105 6.18 -9.87 5.16
CA ALA A 105 5.16 -9.04 5.80
C ALA A 105 5.56 -7.56 5.79
N THR A 106 6.81 -7.25 6.14
CA THR A 106 7.33 -5.88 6.17
C THR A 106 7.34 -5.27 4.75
N ALA A 107 7.85 -6.01 3.76
CA ALA A 107 7.88 -5.58 2.37
C ALA A 107 6.46 -5.39 1.80
N GLY A 108 5.54 -6.31 2.08
CA GLY A 108 4.16 -6.26 1.63
C GLY A 108 3.40 -5.05 2.17
N VAL A 109 3.56 -4.72 3.44
CA VAL A 109 2.93 -3.53 4.04
C VAL A 109 3.60 -2.24 3.54
N ALA A 110 4.93 -2.20 3.44
CA ALA A 110 5.64 -1.07 2.87
C ALA A 110 5.24 -0.82 1.40
N ALA A 111 5.02 -1.88 0.61
CA ALA A 111 4.47 -1.77 -0.75
C ALA A 111 3.05 -1.18 -0.75
N GLY A 112 2.24 -1.50 0.26
CA GLY A 112 0.94 -0.86 0.48
C GLY A 112 1.04 0.64 0.71
N VAL A 113 1.98 1.05 1.55
CA VAL A 113 2.30 2.48 1.77
C VAL A 113 2.74 3.16 0.47
N LEU A 114 3.63 2.53 -0.31
CA LEU A 114 4.07 3.07 -1.60
C LEU A 114 2.89 3.28 -2.57
N ARG A 115 1.96 2.31 -2.63
CA ARG A 115 0.72 2.46 -3.41
C ARG A 115 -0.14 3.62 -2.90
N GLY A 116 -0.31 3.74 -1.57
CA GLY A 116 -1.03 4.85 -0.95
C GLY A 116 -0.42 6.22 -1.26
N ALA A 117 0.91 6.28 -1.35
CA ALA A 117 1.65 7.49 -1.70
C ALA A 117 1.73 7.79 -3.21
N GLY A 118 1.15 6.94 -4.07
CA GLY A 118 1.24 7.07 -5.52
C GLY A 118 2.63 6.74 -6.10
N LYS A 119 3.49 6.06 -5.33
CA LYS A 119 4.86 5.66 -5.72
C LYS A 119 4.94 4.17 -6.09
N GLN A 120 3.87 3.58 -6.63
CA GLN A 120 3.82 2.15 -6.99
C GLN A 120 4.89 1.72 -8.01
N LEU A 121 5.37 2.62 -8.87
CA LEU A 121 6.40 2.31 -9.86
C LEU A 121 7.71 1.86 -9.21
N VAL A 122 8.10 2.49 -8.09
CA VAL A 122 9.28 2.10 -7.31
C VAL A 122 9.10 0.67 -6.80
N GLY A 123 7.91 0.37 -6.26
CA GLY A 123 7.54 -0.96 -5.82
C GLY A 123 7.64 -2.01 -6.94
N ALA A 124 7.08 -1.71 -8.10
CA ALA A 124 7.09 -2.59 -9.26
C ALA A 124 8.51 -2.87 -9.77
N LEU A 125 9.36 -1.84 -9.87
CA LEU A 125 10.74 -2.00 -10.33
C LEU A 125 11.57 -2.82 -9.34
N CYS A 126 11.47 -2.53 -8.04
CA CYS A 126 12.13 -3.33 -7.01
C CYS A 126 11.67 -4.79 -7.02
N ASN A 127 10.38 -5.05 -7.26
CA ASN A 127 9.85 -6.41 -7.36
C ASN A 127 10.36 -7.14 -8.59
N LEU A 128 10.38 -6.48 -9.75
CA LEU A 128 10.91 -7.03 -10.99
C LEU A 128 12.39 -7.38 -10.84
N VAL A 129 13.21 -6.44 -10.36
CA VAL A 129 14.64 -6.64 -10.16
C VAL A 129 14.89 -7.71 -9.09
N GLY A 130 14.23 -7.58 -7.94
CA GLY A 130 14.38 -8.50 -6.81
C GLY A 130 14.06 -9.92 -7.23
N ILE A 131 12.85 -10.20 -7.72
CA ILE A 131 12.43 -11.57 -7.99
C ILE A 131 13.18 -12.17 -9.18
N TYR A 132 13.32 -11.45 -10.29
CA TYR A 132 13.84 -12.05 -11.53
C TYR A 132 15.35 -12.04 -11.63
N PHE A 133 16.03 -11.03 -11.07
CA PHE A 133 17.49 -10.90 -11.18
C PHE A 133 18.23 -11.32 -9.92
N ILE A 134 17.55 -11.42 -8.77
CA ILE A 134 18.17 -11.82 -7.50
C ILE A 134 17.56 -13.13 -7.01
N GLY A 135 16.27 -13.16 -6.68
CA GLY A 135 15.59 -14.30 -6.07
C GLY A 135 15.59 -15.54 -6.94
N PHE A 136 15.25 -15.42 -8.22
CA PHE A 136 15.21 -16.55 -9.13
C PHE A 136 16.62 -17.12 -9.43
N PRO A 137 17.64 -16.31 -9.82
CA PRO A 137 18.99 -16.84 -10.04
C PRO A 137 19.61 -17.45 -8.78
N THR A 138 19.44 -16.80 -7.62
CA THR A 138 19.96 -17.36 -6.35
C THR A 138 19.21 -18.62 -5.94
N GLY A 139 17.89 -18.63 -6.01
CA GLY A 139 17.06 -19.79 -5.66
C GLY A 139 17.34 -21.01 -6.54
N VAL A 140 17.43 -20.82 -7.85
CA VAL A 140 17.77 -21.90 -8.81
C VAL A 140 19.20 -22.40 -8.57
N SER A 141 20.15 -21.50 -8.32
CA SER A 141 21.54 -21.88 -8.04
C SER A 141 21.65 -22.70 -6.75
N LEU A 142 20.99 -22.27 -5.66
CA LEU A 142 21.00 -23.02 -4.40
C LEU A 142 20.24 -24.35 -4.53
N MET A 143 19.13 -24.37 -5.27
CA MET A 143 18.33 -25.56 -5.48
C MET A 143 19.10 -26.65 -6.24
N PHE A 144 19.74 -26.30 -7.36
CA PHE A 144 20.39 -27.28 -8.24
C PHE A 144 21.91 -27.36 -8.06
N ALA A 145 22.64 -26.23 -8.06
CA ALA A 145 24.10 -26.26 -7.99
C ALA A 145 24.60 -26.64 -6.59
N ALA A 146 23.94 -26.15 -5.54
CA ALA A 146 24.27 -26.50 -4.16
C ALA A 146 23.52 -27.76 -3.65
N ASN A 147 22.70 -28.41 -4.49
CA ASN A 147 21.91 -29.59 -4.14
C ASN A 147 21.04 -29.42 -2.86
N MET A 148 20.59 -28.19 -2.56
CA MET A 148 19.74 -27.93 -1.39
C MET A 148 18.26 -28.23 -1.64
N GLY A 149 17.88 -28.62 -2.87
CA GLY A 149 16.48 -28.89 -3.21
C GLY A 149 15.58 -27.69 -2.95
N ILE A 150 14.36 -27.94 -2.47
CA ILE A 150 13.39 -26.85 -2.22
C ILE A 150 13.85 -25.86 -1.15
N VAL A 151 14.64 -26.31 -0.18
CA VAL A 151 15.22 -25.47 0.89
C VAL A 151 16.08 -24.36 0.28
N GLY A 152 16.83 -24.68 -0.79
CA GLY A 152 17.61 -23.70 -1.55
C GLY A 152 16.76 -22.65 -2.24
N LEU A 153 15.62 -23.05 -2.82
CA LEU A 153 14.67 -22.12 -3.43
C LEU A 153 14.09 -21.15 -2.39
N TRP A 154 13.64 -21.65 -1.24
CA TRP A 154 13.14 -20.81 -0.14
C TRP A 154 14.20 -19.89 0.44
N THR A 155 15.46 -20.31 0.48
CA THR A 155 16.58 -19.47 0.91
C THR A 155 16.82 -18.33 -0.06
N GLY A 156 16.84 -18.59 -1.37
CA GLY A 156 16.94 -17.55 -2.40
C GLY A 156 15.78 -16.54 -2.34
N LEU A 157 14.56 -17.04 -2.14
CA LEU A 157 13.39 -16.18 -1.93
C LEU A 157 13.53 -15.33 -0.68
N THR A 158 14.04 -15.91 0.42
CA THR A 158 14.31 -15.19 1.68
C THR A 158 15.27 -14.02 1.48
N ILE A 159 16.38 -14.25 0.79
CA ILE A 159 17.36 -13.19 0.49
C ILE A 159 16.68 -12.06 -0.31
N CYS A 160 15.90 -12.42 -1.34
CA CYS A 160 15.18 -11.47 -2.16
C CYS A 160 14.20 -10.60 -1.35
N VAL A 161 13.31 -11.22 -0.55
CA VAL A 161 12.32 -10.47 0.22
C VAL A 161 12.95 -9.64 1.33
N SER A 162 14.05 -10.10 1.94
CA SER A 162 14.80 -9.30 2.91
C SER A 162 15.39 -8.04 2.26
N LEU A 163 16.01 -8.17 1.08
CA LEU A 163 16.52 -7.01 0.34
C LEU A 163 15.39 -6.06 -0.06
N GLN A 164 14.25 -6.59 -0.49
CA GLN A 164 13.08 -5.79 -0.86
C GLN A 164 12.50 -5.02 0.34
N ALA A 165 12.41 -5.67 1.50
CA ALA A 165 12.00 -5.02 2.74
C ALA A 165 12.93 -3.86 3.11
N ILE A 166 14.26 -4.09 3.07
CA ILE A 166 15.26 -3.05 3.35
C ILE A 166 15.14 -1.89 2.36
N ALA A 167 15.00 -2.18 1.06
CA ALA A 167 14.86 -1.18 0.02
C ALA A 167 13.61 -0.31 0.22
N PHE A 168 12.47 -0.92 0.50
CA PHE A 168 11.22 -0.19 0.74
C PHE A 168 11.26 0.64 2.02
N ILE A 169 11.77 0.09 3.12
CA ILE A 169 11.92 0.85 4.37
C ILE A 169 12.87 2.04 4.15
N THR A 170 14.01 1.82 3.49
CA THR A 170 14.98 2.89 3.19
C THR A 170 14.34 3.99 2.33
N PHE A 171 13.58 3.61 1.30
CA PHE A 171 12.86 4.55 0.45
C PHE A 171 11.84 5.36 1.26
N LEU A 172 11.03 4.71 2.10
CA LEU A 172 10.02 5.37 2.92
C LEU A 172 10.62 6.31 3.97
N CYS A 173 11.76 5.94 4.55
CA CYS A 173 12.52 6.80 5.47
C CYS A 173 13.07 8.05 4.78
N LYS A 174 13.50 7.92 3.51
CA LYS A 174 14.03 9.04 2.70
C LYS A 174 12.96 9.80 1.92
N LEU A 175 11.71 9.35 1.94
CA LEU A 175 10.62 9.97 1.19
C LEU A 175 10.37 11.39 1.72
N ASP A 176 10.38 12.36 0.82
CA ASP A 176 9.91 13.71 1.15
C ASP A 176 8.38 13.72 1.21
N TRP A 177 7.87 13.66 2.44
CA TRP A 177 6.44 13.63 2.71
C TRP A 177 5.74 14.94 2.36
N LYS A 178 6.44 16.09 2.35
CA LYS A 178 5.83 17.37 1.92
C LYS A 178 5.60 17.34 0.42
N LYS A 179 6.65 17.03 -0.34
CA LYS A 179 6.56 16.84 -1.79
C LYS A 179 5.53 15.78 -2.17
N ALA A 180 5.50 14.65 -1.47
CA ALA A 180 4.50 13.60 -1.74
C ALA A 180 3.06 14.09 -1.50
N SER A 181 2.84 14.99 -0.54
CA SER A 181 1.54 15.59 -0.25
C SER A 181 1.16 16.64 -1.29
N GLU A 182 2.09 17.49 -1.70
CA GLU A 182 1.89 18.45 -2.81
C GLU A 182 1.53 17.72 -4.10
N GLU A 183 2.28 16.69 -4.48
CA GLU A 183 1.96 15.85 -5.63
C GLU A 183 0.56 15.22 -5.50
N ALA A 184 0.12 14.85 -4.29
CA ALA A 184 -1.22 14.29 -4.06
C ALA A 184 -2.32 15.35 -4.22
N LEU A 185 -2.10 16.57 -3.72
CA LEU A 185 -3.02 17.71 -3.87
C LEU A 185 -3.15 18.13 -5.33
N VAL A 186 -2.03 18.20 -6.07
CA VAL A 186 -2.02 18.46 -7.52
C VAL A 186 -2.81 17.38 -8.27
N ARG A 187 -2.62 16.10 -7.92
CA ARG A 187 -3.42 15.00 -8.50
C ARG A 187 -4.91 15.10 -8.18
N ALA A 188 -5.27 15.73 -7.06
CA ALA A 188 -6.65 15.99 -6.66
C ALA A 188 -7.25 17.28 -7.28
N GLY A 189 -6.46 18.05 -8.05
CA GLY A 189 -6.91 19.30 -8.68
C GLY A 189 -6.89 20.51 -7.75
N VAL A 190 -6.27 20.43 -6.57
CA VAL A 190 -6.14 21.57 -5.66
C VAL A 190 -5.02 22.49 -6.15
N GLN A 191 -5.36 23.71 -6.55
CA GLN A 191 -4.40 24.75 -6.88
C GLN A 191 -3.75 25.27 -5.59
N ILE A 192 -2.47 24.99 -5.38
CA ILE A 192 -1.71 25.62 -4.30
C ILE A 192 -1.30 27.00 -4.82
N MET A 193 -2.06 28.05 -4.49
CA MET A 193 -1.62 29.42 -4.72
C MET A 193 -0.42 29.67 -3.81
N GLU A 194 0.78 29.77 -4.40
CA GLU A 194 1.94 30.26 -3.65
C GLU A 194 1.67 31.70 -3.23
N GLU A 195 1.48 31.90 -1.93
CA GLU A 195 1.47 33.21 -1.27
C GLU A 195 2.88 33.80 -1.39
N LYS A 196 3.20 34.43 -2.54
CA LYS A 196 4.45 35.17 -2.70
C LYS A 196 4.32 36.51 -3.41
N GLU A 197 3.14 37.12 -3.44
CA GLU A 197 2.96 38.49 -3.95
C GLU A 197 1.73 39.17 -3.29
N MET A 198 1.79 39.44 -1.98
CA MET A 198 0.95 40.47 -1.34
C MET A 198 1.64 41.11 -0.12
N VAL A 199 2.90 41.51 -0.31
CA VAL A 199 3.51 42.54 0.54
C VAL A 199 4.11 43.58 -0.41
N GLY A 200 3.30 44.58 -0.76
CA GLY A 200 3.74 45.59 -1.72
C GLY A 200 2.65 46.53 -2.19
N MET A 201 1.87 47.12 -1.27
CA MET A 201 1.27 48.42 -1.54
C MET A 201 1.03 49.18 -0.22
N GLU A 202 2.04 49.90 0.23
CA GLU A 202 1.87 51.01 1.15
C GLU A 202 1.23 52.18 0.39
N HIS A 203 0.17 52.78 0.94
CA HIS A 203 -0.16 54.17 0.63
C HIS A 203 -0.70 54.90 1.88
N PRO A 204 -0.33 56.18 2.09
CA PRO A 204 -0.34 56.84 3.39
C PRO A 204 -1.62 57.62 3.68
N ASP A 205 -1.89 57.75 4.98
CA ASP A 205 -2.59 58.81 5.73
C ASP A 205 -3.78 59.56 5.08
N SER A 206 -4.95 59.44 5.70
CA SER A 206 -5.83 60.59 5.96
C SER A 206 -6.71 60.37 7.20
N ASP A 207 -6.47 61.17 8.22
CA ASP A 207 -7.31 61.37 9.42
C ASP A 207 -8.75 61.81 9.06
N LEU A 208 -9.76 61.43 9.86
CA LEU A 208 -10.65 62.36 10.62
C LEU A 208 -11.86 61.68 11.32
N ASN A 209 -11.82 61.74 12.67
CA ASN A 209 -12.84 61.79 13.74
C ASN A 209 -14.02 60.79 13.94
N PRO A 210 -14.28 60.41 15.23
CA PRO A 210 -15.45 59.64 15.67
C PRO A 210 -16.54 60.52 16.33
N ALA A 211 -17.82 60.28 16.04
CA ALA A 211 -18.98 60.53 16.92
C ALA A 211 -20.30 60.36 16.14
N LEU A 212 -21.21 59.49 16.61
CA LEU A 212 -22.49 59.92 17.22
C LEU A 212 -23.29 58.69 17.66
N ALA A 213 -23.85 58.80 18.85
CA ALA A 213 -24.50 57.76 19.61
C ALA A 213 -26.02 57.66 19.37
N ARG A 214 -26.57 56.53 19.86
CA ARG A 214 -27.85 56.33 20.57
C ARG A 214 -29.04 55.67 19.85
N VAL A 215 -29.40 54.49 20.42
CA VAL A 215 -30.70 54.11 21.02
C VAL A 215 -31.88 54.06 20.02
N THR A 216 -32.59 52.94 19.82
CA THR A 216 -33.73 52.50 20.65
C THR A 216 -34.24 51.13 20.13
N ALA A 217 -34.64 50.23 21.04
CA ALA A 217 -35.59 49.12 20.83
C ALA A 217 -36.76 49.33 21.84
N PRO A 218 -37.91 48.61 21.86
CA PRO A 218 -38.27 47.34 21.17
C PRO A 218 -39.78 47.25 20.73
N SER A 219 -40.27 46.02 20.51
CA SER A 219 -41.68 45.51 20.34
C SER A 219 -42.15 45.28 18.88
N SER A 220 -42.91 44.26 18.48
CA SER A 220 -43.46 42.98 18.99
C SER A 220 -44.12 42.28 17.76
N VAL A 221 -44.07 40.95 17.49
CA VAL A 221 -45.07 39.90 17.81
C VAL A 221 -44.79 38.67 16.88
N ARG A 222 -44.73 37.43 17.46
CA ARG A 222 -45.07 36.04 17.02
C ARG A 222 -44.98 35.61 15.52
N ALA A 223 -44.63 34.39 15.09
CA ALA A 223 -44.58 33.04 15.70
C ALA A 223 -43.76 32.05 14.80
N GLU A 224 -43.21 30.99 15.43
CA GLU A 224 -43.01 29.58 14.96
C GLU A 224 -42.27 29.31 13.61
N GLU A 225 -41.27 28.44 13.45
CA GLU A 225 -40.97 27.07 13.91
C GLU A 225 -39.50 26.74 13.48
N GLY A 226 -38.79 25.82 14.17
CA GLY A 226 -37.61 25.14 13.59
C GLY A 226 -36.35 25.09 14.47
N GLU A 227 -35.95 23.88 14.83
CA GLU A 227 -35.00 23.49 15.86
C GLU A 227 -33.51 23.89 15.66
N SER A 228 -32.97 24.46 16.74
CA SER A 228 -31.61 24.34 17.29
C SER A 228 -30.43 23.98 16.37
N ASN A 229 -29.61 24.99 16.06
CA ASN A 229 -28.15 24.82 16.02
C ASN A 229 -27.50 25.86 16.94
N LEU A 230 -26.88 25.35 18.01
CA LEU A 230 -26.14 26.12 19.00
C LEU A 230 -24.86 26.64 18.35
N GLU A 231 -24.88 27.90 17.96
CA GLU A 231 -23.74 28.64 17.43
C GLU A 231 -22.81 29.02 18.60
N VAL A 232 -21.77 28.21 18.82
CA VAL A 232 -20.66 28.58 19.72
C VAL A 232 -19.69 29.44 18.92
N VAL A 233 -19.84 30.75 19.05
CA VAL A 233 -18.90 31.75 18.56
C VAL A 233 -17.59 31.65 19.34
N VAL A 234 -16.50 31.26 18.65
CA VAL A 234 -15.12 31.46 19.11
C VAL A 234 -14.36 32.17 17.97
N PRO A 235 -13.83 33.38 18.18
CA PRO A 235 -13.17 34.14 17.13
C PRO A 235 -11.71 33.70 16.94
N GLY A 236 -11.29 33.48 15.69
CA GLY A 236 -9.89 33.48 15.29
C GLY A 236 -9.35 32.19 14.68
N HIS A 237 -9.63 31.93 13.40
CA HIS A 237 -8.68 31.27 12.51
C HIS A 237 -9.00 31.60 11.05
N SER A 238 -7.96 31.99 10.32
CA SER A 238 -7.96 32.32 8.90
C SER A 238 -8.69 31.25 8.08
N GLU A 239 -9.72 31.65 7.36
CA GLU A 239 -10.42 30.78 6.43
C GLU A 239 -9.48 30.41 5.27
N ILE A 240 -8.96 29.18 5.30
CA ILE A 240 -8.45 28.53 4.10
C ILE A 240 -9.68 28.09 3.30
N THR A 241 -10.09 28.90 2.33
CA THR A 241 -11.10 28.50 1.36
C THR A 241 -10.49 27.48 0.40
N THR A 242 -10.56 26.20 0.75
CA THR A 242 -10.20 25.08 -0.14
C THR A 242 -11.26 24.97 -1.25
N THR A 243 -11.05 25.63 -2.40
CA THR A 243 -11.87 25.40 -3.59
C THR A 243 -11.47 24.07 -4.24
N THR A 244 -12.23 23.01 -3.97
CA THR A 244 -12.17 21.75 -4.70
C THR A 244 -12.77 21.95 -6.09
N THR A 245 -11.96 22.36 -7.06
CA THR A 245 -12.36 22.24 -8.47
C THR A 245 -12.31 20.76 -8.83
N VAL A 246 -13.47 20.10 -8.82
CA VAL A 246 -13.65 18.82 -9.51
C VAL A 246 -13.27 19.09 -10.96
N GLY A 247 -12.04 18.70 -11.34
CA GLY A 247 -11.57 18.84 -12.71
C GLY A 247 -12.60 18.24 -13.66
N ASP A 248 -12.84 18.91 -14.79
CA ASP A 248 -13.88 18.60 -15.77
C ASP A 248 -14.19 17.11 -15.83
N VAL A 249 -15.38 16.74 -15.35
CA VAL A 249 -15.84 15.35 -15.34
C VAL A 249 -15.84 14.86 -16.78
N LEU A 250 -14.87 14.01 -17.13
CA LEU A 250 -14.76 13.41 -18.45
C LEU A 250 -16.11 12.86 -18.87
N SER A 251 -16.61 13.33 -20.02
CA SER A 251 -17.90 12.93 -20.58
C SER A 251 -18.06 11.41 -20.53
N VAL A 252 -19.24 10.92 -20.13
CA VAL A 252 -19.57 9.49 -19.97
C VAL A 252 -19.11 8.67 -21.18
N LYS A 253 -19.17 9.24 -22.40
CA LYS A 253 -18.69 8.61 -23.63
C LYS A 253 -17.18 8.32 -23.61
N GLN A 254 -16.36 9.26 -23.13
CA GLN A 254 -14.92 9.07 -23.01
C GLN A 254 -14.56 8.06 -21.91
N LEU A 255 -15.30 8.07 -20.80
CA LEU A 255 -15.10 7.11 -19.71
C LEU A 255 -15.44 5.68 -20.15
N VAL A 256 -16.56 5.50 -20.85
CA VAL A 256 -16.99 4.21 -21.40
C VAL A 256 -16.02 3.73 -22.47
N LEU A 257 -15.58 4.62 -23.38
CA LEU A 257 -14.60 4.26 -24.42
C LEU A 257 -13.27 3.82 -23.81
N ARG A 258 -12.76 4.55 -22.82
CA ARG A 258 -11.48 4.24 -22.18
C ARG A 258 -11.53 2.95 -21.36
N ARG A 259 -12.58 2.75 -20.54
CA ARG A 259 -12.74 1.52 -19.76
C ARG A 259 -13.05 0.32 -20.66
N GLY A 260 -13.87 0.51 -21.70
CA GLY A 260 -14.19 -0.50 -22.70
C GLY A 260 -12.95 -0.94 -23.49
N LEU A 261 -12.11 0.00 -23.92
CA LEU A 261 -10.86 -0.30 -24.62
C LEU A 261 -9.90 -1.11 -23.73
N THR A 262 -9.75 -0.74 -22.45
CA THR A 262 -8.91 -1.50 -21.51
C THR A 262 -9.43 -2.93 -21.33
N LEU A 263 -10.74 -3.12 -21.18
CA LEU A 263 -11.35 -4.44 -21.08
C LEU A 263 -11.15 -5.26 -22.36
N PHE A 264 -11.29 -4.64 -23.52
CA PHE A 264 -11.03 -5.28 -24.80
C PHE A 264 -9.58 -5.74 -24.93
N ILE A 265 -8.61 -4.87 -24.59
CA ILE A 265 -7.18 -5.22 -24.59
C ILE A 265 -6.90 -6.40 -23.65
N MET A 266 -7.48 -6.39 -22.44
CA MET A 266 -7.35 -7.50 -21.48
C MET A 266 -7.87 -8.83 -22.06
N ILE A 267 -9.02 -8.81 -22.75
CA ILE A 267 -9.59 -9.98 -23.41
C ILE A 267 -8.70 -10.48 -24.55
N VAL A 268 -8.16 -9.58 -25.37
CA VAL A 268 -7.24 -9.93 -26.47
C VAL A 268 -5.97 -10.60 -25.93
N ILE A 269 -5.38 -10.07 -24.85
CA ILE A 269 -4.21 -10.67 -24.19
C ILE A 269 -4.55 -12.07 -23.68
N LEU A 270 -5.71 -12.25 -23.05
CA LEU A 270 -6.16 -13.56 -22.55
C LEU A 270 -6.32 -14.57 -23.69
N ILE A 271 -7.01 -14.18 -24.77
CA ILE A 271 -7.20 -15.05 -25.95
C ILE A 271 -5.86 -15.41 -26.58
N SER A 272 -4.96 -14.43 -26.75
CA SER A 272 -3.61 -14.66 -27.26
C SER A 272 -2.85 -15.66 -26.39
N GLY A 273 -2.95 -15.55 -25.06
CA GLY A 273 -2.36 -16.50 -24.12
C GLY A 273 -2.90 -17.92 -24.28
N ILE A 274 -4.23 -18.05 -24.39
CA ILE A 274 -4.90 -19.36 -24.60
C ILE A 274 -4.49 -19.98 -25.94
N VAL A 275 -4.46 -19.20 -27.02
CA VAL A 275 -4.05 -19.68 -28.35
C VAL A 275 -2.59 -20.12 -28.33
N THR A 276 -1.71 -19.33 -27.72
CA THR A 276 -0.28 -19.66 -27.60
C THR A 276 -0.06 -20.93 -26.78
N SER A 277 -0.79 -21.07 -25.66
CA SER A 277 -0.75 -22.28 -24.84
C SER A 277 -1.23 -23.52 -25.60
N ASN A 278 -2.35 -23.42 -26.32
CA ASN A 278 -2.87 -24.52 -27.14
C ASN A 278 -1.93 -24.89 -28.30
N LEU A 279 -1.26 -23.90 -28.90
CA LEU A 279 -0.29 -24.13 -29.96
C LEU A 279 0.95 -24.86 -29.42
N LEU A 280 1.49 -24.41 -28.27
CA LEU A 280 2.61 -25.03 -27.58
C LEU A 280 2.31 -26.49 -27.18
N VAL A 281 1.13 -26.74 -26.59
CA VAL A 281 0.73 -28.09 -26.18
C VAL A 281 0.59 -29.04 -27.38
N LYS A 282 0.12 -28.54 -28.54
CA LYS A 282 0.06 -29.32 -29.78
C LYS A 282 1.43 -29.55 -30.42
N LEU A 283 2.39 -28.65 -30.22
CA LEU A 283 3.73 -28.75 -30.81
C LEU A 283 4.65 -29.70 -30.03
N PHE A 284 4.37 -29.90 -28.73
CA PHE A 284 5.12 -30.77 -27.82
C PHE A 284 4.47 -32.15 -27.59
N LYS A 285 3.47 -32.52 -28.39
CA LYS A 285 2.83 -33.83 -28.38
C LYS A 285 3.12 -34.55 -29.70
#